data_AF-A0A7S0VKV0-F1
#
_entry.id   AF-A0A7S0VKV0-F1
#
_cell.length_a   1.000
_cell.length_b   1.000
_cell.length_c   1.000
_cell.angle_alpha   90.00
_cell.angle_beta   90.00
_cell.angle_gamma   90.00
#
_symmetry.space_group_name_H-M   'P 1'
#
loop_
_entity.id
_entity.type
_entity.pdbx_description
1 polymer ?
#
loop_
_entity_poly.entity_id
_entity_poly.type
_entity_poly.pdbx_seq_one_letter_code
_entity_poly.pdbx_strand_id
1 'polypeptide(L)'
;GEPNDPGGFDWIQKTNESRQNNKIQKNNSQIQNIAKAAGAAKEAYEALRVALEDEALLRQMHQDPVSGAFYDWGLHSEAVSFRTVQSPSGDQWVRLEAESPRLQFVPFYGYVSLFPLLMSQISPTPLPPSLRLPSSDSPSSSPQSSSPQSASPHLPTPTPLDALLTSTRRNKSSLAFQLDLLRDPNRIWSPYGLRSLSKTCSMYMKSNTVDDRPYWRGQIWINLNFLALRALDRIRTQKGEIVEAELAEEMYQELRGNLLRTITKQYDKQGYIFEQYSDTSGEGMGSHPFTGWSGLIALIAGEEY
;
A
#
# COMPACT_ATOMS: atom_id res chain seq x y z
N GLY A 1 14.22 52.09 -74.78
CA GLY A 1 14.06 50.64 -74.66
C GLY A 1 14.89 50.18 -73.49
N GLU A 2 14.22 49.68 -72.46
CA GLU A 2 14.79 48.74 -71.49
C GLU A 2 13.80 47.57 -71.41
N PRO A 3 14.25 46.31 -71.44
CA PRO A 3 13.35 45.17 -71.35
C PRO A 3 12.97 44.90 -69.89
N ASN A 4 11.66 44.89 -69.59
CA ASN A 4 11.14 44.36 -68.33
C ASN A 4 11.38 42.84 -68.31
N ASP A 5 12.31 42.39 -67.48
CA ASP A 5 12.57 40.97 -67.19
C ASP A 5 11.43 40.40 -66.30
N PRO A 6 10.59 39.47 -66.79
CA PRO A 6 9.53 38.86 -65.98
C PRO A 6 10.07 37.87 -64.92
N GLY A 7 11.36 37.54 -64.93
CA GLY A 7 11.97 36.51 -64.07
C GLY A 7 12.20 36.92 -62.62
N GLY A 8 12.09 38.21 -62.29
CA GLY A 8 12.49 38.75 -60.97
C GLY A 8 11.60 38.35 -59.78
N PHE A 9 10.37 37.86 -60.02
CA PHE A 9 9.41 37.51 -58.95
C PHE A 9 9.18 36.00 -58.77
N ASP A 10 9.53 35.18 -59.76
CA ASP A 10 9.29 33.73 -59.73
C ASP A 10 10.20 33.00 -58.72
N TRP A 11 11.44 33.47 -58.55
CA TRP A 11 12.36 32.89 -57.56
C TRP A 11 11.98 33.24 -56.11
N ILE A 12 11.34 34.40 -55.87
CA ILE A 12 10.89 34.83 -54.54
C ILE A 12 9.67 34.00 -54.09
N GLN A 13 8.73 33.73 -55.00
CA GLN A 13 7.59 32.86 -54.71
C GLN A 13 8.03 31.42 -54.46
N LYS A 14 8.89 30.86 -55.32
CA LYS A 14 9.46 29.51 -55.15
C LYS A 14 10.27 29.34 -53.85
N THR A 15 11.05 30.36 -53.46
CA THR A 15 11.81 30.32 -52.21
C THR A 15 10.93 30.43 -50.97
N ASN A 16 9.85 31.21 -51.02
CA ASN A 16 8.88 31.31 -49.92
C ASN A 16 8.04 30.03 -49.78
N GLU A 17 7.58 29.43 -50.89
CA GLU A 17 6.87 28.14 -50.88
C GLU A 17 7.77 27.00 -50.40
N SER A 18 9.02 26.96 -50.84
CA SER A 18 10.01 25.98 -50.37
C SER A 18 10.30 26.13 -48.87
N ARG A 19 10.45 27.37 -48.37
CA ARG A 19 10.63 27.64 -46.93
C ARG A 19 9.40 27.26 -46.10
N GLN A 20 8.20 27.55 -46.61
CA GLN A 20 6.93 27.19 -45.96
C GLN A 20 6.76 25.66 -45.91
N ASN A 21 7.05 24.96 -47.01
CA ASN A 21 7.01 23.50 -47.11
C ASN A 21 8.03 22.83 -46.17
N ASN A 22 9.25 23.37 -46.07
CA ASN A 22 10.26 22.89 -45.13
C ASN A 22 9.84 23.08 -43.66
N LYS A 23 9.12 24.17 -43.34
CA LYS A 23 8.56 24.42 -42.00
C LYS A 23 7.44 23.43 -41.67
N ILE A 24 6.53 23.19 -42.60
CA ILE A 24 5.42 22.23 -42.44
C ILE A 24 5.96 20.80 -42.28
N GLN A 25 6.93 20.40 -43.10
CA GLN A 25 7.58 19.09 -42.97
C GLN A 25 8.29 18.93 -41.62
N LYS A 26 9.01 19.95 -41.16
CA LYS A 26 9.67 19.93 -39.84
C LYS A 26 8.66 19.80 -38.69
N ASN A 27 7.55 20.53 -38.75
CA ASN A 27 6.49 20.45 -37.74
C ASN A 27 5.83 19.07 -37.74
N ASN A 28 5.52 18.50 -38.91
CA ASN A 28 4.94 17.17 -39.02
C ASN A 28 5.87 16.09 -38.46
N SER A 29 7.18 16.17 -38.73
CA SER A 29 8.18 15.28 -38.14
C SER A 29 8.26 15.42 -36.62
N GLN A 30 8.16 16.64 -36.08
CA GLN A 30 8.09 16.83 -34.62
C GLN A 30 6.83 16.22 -34.01
N ILE A 31 5.66 16.39 -34.64
CA ILE A 31 4.41 15.78 -34.19
C ILE A 31 4.50 14.24 -34.24
N GLN A 32 5.08 13.68 -35.30
CA GLN A 32 5.30 12.23 -35.39
C GLN A 32 6.26 11.72 -34.30
N ASN A 33 7.32 12.46 -34.01
CA ASN A 33 8.25 12.11 -32.92
C ASN A 33 7.58 12.18 -31.55
N ILE A 34 6.74 13.20 -31.30
CA ILE A 34 5.95 13.32 -30.07
C ILE A 34 4.95 12.16 -29.97
N ALA A 35 4.24 11.84 -31.05
CA ALA A 35 3.30 10.73 -31.09
C ALA A 35 3.98 9.37 -30.85
N LYS A 36 5.17 9.16 -31.44
CA LYS A 36 5.98 7.95 -31.22
C LYS A 36 6.49 7.86 -29.78
N ALA A 37 6.96 8.96 -29.20
CA ALA A 37 7.38 9.02 -27.81
C ALA A 37 6.20 8.76 -26.85
N ALA A 38 5.02 9.32 -27.14
CA ALA A 38 3.80 9.04 -26.38
C ALA A 38 3.36 7.58 -26.51
N GLY A 39 3.50 6.98 -27.71
CA GLY A 39 3.26 5.55 -27.93
C GLY A 39 4.21 4.67 -27.14
N ALA A 40 5.52 4.93 -27.20
CA ALA A 40 6.53 4.21 -26.43
C ALA A 40 6.35 4.37 -24.91
N ALA A 41 5.98 5.57 -24.44
CA ALA A 41 5.64 5.79 -23.04
C ALA A 41 4.41 4.97 -22.62
N LYS A 42 3.36 4.94 -23.46
CA LYS A 42 2.17 4.11 -23.22
C LYS A 42 2.52 2.63 -23.11
N GLU A 43 3.36 2.10 -24.00
CA GLU A 43 3.82 0.71 -23.95
C GLU A 43 4.63 0.42 -22.68
N ALA A 44 5.53 1.34 -22.29
CA ALA A 44 6.30 1.20 -21.06
C ALA A 44 5.41 1.24 -19.80
N TYR A 45 4.40 2.11 -19.75
CA TYR A 45 3.44 2.15 -18.66
C TYR A 45 2.58 0.88 -18.61
N GLU A 46 2.18 0.34 -19.76
CA GLU A 46 1.41 -0.90 -19.79
C GLU A 46 2.24 -2.09 -19.32
N ALA A 47 3.50 -2.19 -19.74
CA ALA A 47 4.43 -3.21 -19.25
C ALA A 47 4.66 -3.09 -17.73
N LEU A 48 4.82 -1.86 -17.23
CA LEU A 48 4.95 -1.59 -15.79
C LEU A 48 3.67 -1.93 -15.03
N ARG A 49 2.49 -1.59 -15.57
CA ARG A 49 1.18 -1.93 -14.99
C ARG A 49 1.03 -3.43 -14.83
N VAL A 50 1.30 -4.20 -15.90
CA VAL A 50 1.26 -5.66 -15.88
C VAL A 50 2.20 -6.23 -14.81
N ALA A 51 3.43 -5.70 -14.71
CA ALA A 51 4.39 -6.14 -13.70
C ALA A 51 3.95 -5.81 -12.26
N LEU A 52 3.34 -4.64 -12.03
CA LEU A 52 2.86 -4.21 -10.71
C LEU A 52 1.52 -4.86 -10.29
N GLU A 53 0.76 -5.40 -11.25
CA GLU A 53 -0.48 -6.15 -11.00
C GLU A 53 -0.25 -7.64 -10.75
N ASP A 54 0.98 -8.13 -10.95
CA ASP A 54 1.32 -9.54 -10.68
C ASP A 54 1.26 -9.85 -9.18
N GLU A 55 0.16 -10.48 -8.77
CA GLU A 55 -0.06 -10.90 -7.38
C GLU A 55 1.03 -11.88 -6.90
N ALA A 56 1.54 -12.77 -7.76
CA ALA A 56 2.56 -13.73 -7.36
C ALA A 56 3.87 -13.01 -7.02
N LEU A 57 4.27 -12.04 -7.84
CA LEU A 57 5.44 -11.20 -7.58
C LEU A 57 5.23 -10.34 -6.31
N LEU A 58 4.06 -9.72 -6.15
CA LEU A 58 3.72 -8.95 -4.96
C LEU A 58 3.83 -9.80 -3.68
N ARG A 59 3.29 -11.02 -3.71
CA ARG A 59 3.37 -11.96 -2.57
C ARG A 59 4.80 -12.42 -2.30
N GLN A 60 5.56 -12.72 -3.35
CA GLN A 60 6.97 -13.09 -3.20
C GLN A 60 7.79 -11.98 -2.52
N MET A 61 7.52 -10.71 -2.85
CA MET A 61 8.30 -9.58 -2.35
C MET A 61 7.82 -9.08 -0.99
N HIS A 62 6.52 -9.14 -0.71
CA HIS A 62 5.92 -8.42 0.42
C HIS A 62 5.08 -9.26 1.37
N GLN A 63 4.70 -10.50 1.01
CA GLN A 63 3.89 -11.33 1.90
C GLN A 63 4.79 -12.18 2.81
N ASP A 64 4.68 -11.97 4.11
CA ASP A 64 5.34 -12.83 5.09
C ASP A 64 4.70 -14.23 5.07
N PRO A 65 5.45 -15.31 4.77
CA PRO A 65 4.90 -16.66 4.66
C PRO A 65 4.37 -17.19 6.01
N VAL A 66 4.86 -16.66 7.14
CA VAL A 66 4.46 -17.12 8.47
C VAL A 66 3.15 -16.48 8.90
N SER A 67 3.02 -15.16 8.80
CA SER A 67 1.81 -14.46 9.24
C SER A 67 0.79 -14.23 8.13
N GLY A 68 1.15 -14.40 6.85
CA GLY A 68 0.31 -14.15 5.67
C GLY A 68 -0.01 -12.67 5.42
N ALA A 69 0.48 -11.76 6.27
CA ALA A 69 0.32 -10.33 6.13
C ALA A 69 1.34 -9.75 5.14
N PHE A 70 0.99 -8.61 4.54
CA PHE A 70 1.91 -7.84 3.72
C PHE A 70 2.71 -6.84 4.57
N TYR A 71 4.01 -6.76 4.33
CA TYR A 71 4.93 -5.87 5.02
C TYR A 71 5.94 -5.22 4.07
N ASP A 72 6.53 -4.12 4.54
CA ASP A 72 7.76 -3.60 3.97
C ASP A 72 8.92 -4.55 4.26
N TRP A 73 9.92 -4.56 3.38
CA TRP A 73 11.17 -5.29 3.54
C TRP A 73 12.34 -4.31 3.67
N GLY A 74 13.21 -4.52 4.66
CA GLY A 74 14.35 -3.64 4.83
C GLY A 74 15.30 -4.04 5.97
N LEU A 75 16.32 -3.22 6.16
CA LEU A 75 17.26 -3.36 7.26
C LEU A 75 16.59 -2.91 8.56
N HIS A 76 16.22 -3.87 9.42
CA HIS A 76 15.36 -3.61 10.58
C HIS A 76 15.85 -4.33 11.86
N SER A 77 15.59 -3.72 13.02
CA SER A 77 15.75 -4.30 14.36
C SER A 77 14.61 -3.79 15.24
N GLU A 78 13.91 -4.69 15.94
CA GLU A 78 12.96 -4.31 16.99
C GLU A 78 13.64 -4.04 18.34
N ALA A 79 14.93 -4.38 18.46
CA ALA A 79 15.73 -4.21 19.67
C ALA A 79 16.19 -2.75 19.81
N VAL A 80 15.24 -1.82 19.74
CA VAL A 80 15.45 -0.38 19.82
C VAL A 80 14.76 0.15 21.06
N SER A 81 15.47 0.99 21.82
CA SER A 81 14.92 1.65 23.00
C SER A 81 15.32 3.10 23.04
N PHE A 82 14.52 3.91 23.74
CA PHE A 82 14.85 5.31 24.01
C PHE A 82 15.31 5.43 25.46
N ARG A 83 16.39 6.18 25.68
CA ARG A 83 16.85 6.56 27.02
C ARG A 83 17.21 8.03 27.05
N THR A 84 16.92 8.66 28.18
CA THR A 84 17.43 9.99 28.48
C THR A 84 18.84 9.85 29.06
N VAL A 85 19.79 10.51 28.42
CA VAL A 85 21.19 10.58 28.84
C VAL A 85 21.43 11.99 29.35
N GLN A 86 21.85 12.12 30.60
CA GLN A 86 22.22 13.42 31.17
C GLN A 86 23.52 13.91 30.53
N SER A 87 23.52 15.13 30.00
CA SER A 87 24.70 15.79 29.44
C SER A 87 24.88 17.18 30.08
N PRO A 88 26.10 17.73 30.17
CA PRO A 88 26.35 19.10 30.63
C PRO A 88 25.58 20.17 29.85
N SER A 89 25.13 19.86 28.63
CA SER A 89 24.31 20.72 27.77
C SER A 89 22.79 20.53 27.94
N GLY A 90 22.34 19.69 28.88
CA GLY A 90 20.95 19.32 29.10
C GLY A 90 20.67 17.85 28.78
N ASP A 91 19.51 17.35 29.21
CA ASP A 91 19.09 15.97 28.98
C ASP A 91 18.93 15.68 27.48
N GLN A 92 19.61 14.65 27.00
CA GLN A 92 19.54 14.21 25.60
C GLN A 92 18.75 12.92 25.49
N TRP A 93 17.78 12.89 24.59
CA TRP A 93 17.07 11.66 24.24
C TRP A 93 17.83 10.91 23.14
N VAL A 94 18.30 9.71 23.47
CA VAL A 94 19.12 8.89 22.59
C VAL A 94 18.39 7.59 22.28
N ARG A 95 18.35 7.23 20.99
CA ARG A 95 17.93 5.90 20.54
C ARG A 95 19.11 4.94 20.67
N LEU A 96 18.88 3.84 21.37
CA LEU A 96 19.84 2.76 21.57
C LEU A 96 19.41 1.54 20.79
N GLU A 97 20.35 0.92 20.10
CA GLU A 97 20.18 -0.34 19.37
C GLU A 97 20.88 -1.44 20.17
N ALA A 98 20.11 -2.37 20.73
CA ALA A 98 20.65 -3.49 21.49
C ALA A 98 21.12 -4.63 20.57
N GLU A 99 20.53 -4.75 19.38
CA GLU A 99 20.93 -5.70 18.35
C GLU A 99 21.03 -4.98 16.99
N SER A 100 22.09 -5.30 16.25
CA SER A 100 22.29 -4.79 14.90
C SER A 100 21.13 -5.18 13.98
N PRO A 101 20.67 -4.27 13.11
CA PRO A 101 19.57 -4.58 12.21
C PRO A 101 19.99 -5.60 11.16
N ARG A 102 19.02 -6.37 10.70
CA ARG A 102 19.15 -7.38 9.63
C ARG A 102 18.11 -7.16 8.55
N LEU A 103 18.39 -7.61 7.33
CA LEU A 103 17.39 -7.61 6.27
C LEU A 103 16.27 -8.60 6.64
N GLN A 104 15.06 -8.07 6.82
CA GLN A 104 13.86 -8.83 7.19
C GLN A 104 12.59 -8.03 6.85
N PHE A 105 11.44 -8.69 6.94
CA PHE A 105 10.16 -7.97 6.97
C PHE A 105 10.09 -7.05 8.19
N VAL A 106 9.57 -5.85 8.01
CA VAL A 106 9.26 -4.92 9.11
C VAL A 106 7.90 -5.32 9.68
N PRO A 107 7.81 -5.87 10.90
CA PRO A 107 6.62 -6.59 11.39
C PRO A 107 5.52 -5.65 11.93
N PHE A 108 5.26 -4.56 11.20
CA PHE A 108 4.35 -3.49 11.61
C PHE A 108 3.05 -3.55 10.82
N TYR A 109 2.13 -4.41 11.26
CA TYR A 109 0.82 -4.55 10.63
C TYR A 109 -0.01 -3.28 10.85
N GLY A 110 -0.48 -2.66 9.77
CA GLY A 110 -1.20 -1.39 9.82
C GLY A 110 -1.74 -1.02 8.44
N TYR A 111 -2.03 0.26 8.20
CA TYR A 111 -2.56 0.71 6.91
C TYR A 111 -1.68 0.33 5.72
N VAL A 112 -0.35 0.35 5.86
CA VAL A 112 0.58 -0.05 4.79
C VAL A 112 0.32 -1.50 4.37
N SER A 113 0.12 -2.40 5.34
CA SER A 113 -0.20 -3.81 5.09
C SER A 113 -1.53 -4.02 4.35
N LEU A 114 -2.42 -3.03 4.32
CA LEU A 114 -3.71 -3.12 3.64
C LEU A 114 -3.61 -2.76 2.15
N PHE A 115 -2.54 -2.12 1.68
CA PHE A 115 -2.49 -1.57 0.32
C PHE A 115 -2.84 -2.58 -0.78
N PRO A 116 -2.37 -3.85 -0.73
CA PRO A 116 -2.79 -4.85 -1.72
C PRO A 116 -4.33 -5.03 -1.76
N LEU A 117 -5.00 -5.01 -0.61
CA LEU A 117 -6.47 -5.04 -0.53
C LEU A 117 -7.09 -3.72 -1.03
N LEU A 118 -6.57 -2.57 -0.59
CA LEU A 118 -7.08 -1.23 -0.96
C LEU A 118 -6.98 -0.96 -2.47
N MET A 119 -5.97 -1.53 -3.12
CA MET A 119 -5.71 -1.42 -4.56
C MET A 119 -6.31 -2.57 -5.37
N SER A 120 -7.05 -3.49 -4.72
CA SER A 120 -7.66 -4.65 -5.37
C SER A 120 -6.67 -5.56 -6.12
N GLN A 121 -5.46 -5.72 -5.56
CA GLN A 121 -4.38 -6.56 -6.10
C GLN A 121 -4.40 -7.99 -5.55
N ILE A 122 -5.47 -8.39 -4.83
CA ILE A 122 -5.60 -9.71 -4.21
C ILE A 122 -6.76 -10.45 -4.88
N SER A 123 -6.44 -11.60 -5.48
CA SER A 123 -7.43 -12.46 -6.08
C SER A 123 -8.30 -13.17 -5.02
N PRO A 124 -9.62 -13.29 -5.24
CA PRO A 124 -10.48 -14.15 -4.45
C PRO A 124 -10.19 -15.64 -4.69
N THR A 125 -9.56 -15.99 -5.81
CA THR A 125 -9.28 -17.38 -6.17
C THR A 125 -8.03 -17.89 -5.45
N PRO A 126 -8.07 -19.05 -4.77
CA PRO A 126 -6.89 -19.67 -4.22
C PRO A 126 -5.85 -19.94 -5.32
N LEU A 127 -4.59 -19.55 -5.11
CA LEU A 127 -3.55 -19.79 -6.10
C LEU A 127 -3.33 -21.31 -6.33
N PRO A 128 -3.08 -21.72 -7.57
CA PRO A 128 -2.80 -23.10 -7.90
C PRO A 128 -1.57 -23.60 -7.11
N PRO A 129 -1.50 -24.90 -6.76
CA PRO A 129 -0.42 -25.43 -5.93
C PRO A 129 1.00 -25.12 -6.42
N SER A 130 1.19 -24.97 -7.73
CA SER A 130 2.46 -24.64 -8.38
C SER A 130 2.97 -23.22 -8.15
N LEU A 131 2.10 -22.28 -7.74
CA LEU A 131 2.44 -20.88 -7.44
C LEU A 131 2.37 -20.58 -5.93
N ARG A 132 2.22 -21.62 -5.10
CA ARG A 132 2.38 -21.50 -3.65
C ARG A 132 3.86 -21.46 -3.37
N LEU A 133 4.31 -20.50 -2.55
CA LEU A 133 5.70 -20.36 -2.16
C LEU A 133 6.24 -21.74 -1.70
N PRO A 134 7.36 -22.21 -2.25
CA PRO A 134 7.90 -23.52 -1.90
C PRO A 134 8.29 -23.54 -0.42
N SER A 135 7.92 -24.61 0.28
CA SER A 135 8.45 -24.89 1.62
C SER A 135 9.94 -25.22 1.54
N SER A 136 10.69 -24.91 2.59
CA SER A 136 12.07 -25.38 2.81
C SER A 136 12.21 -26.91 2.88
N ASP A 137 11.09 -27.63 2.84
CA ASP A 137 11.02 -29.08 2.96
C ASP A 137 10.84 -29.71 1.58
N SER A 138 11.96 -30.02 0.92
CA SER A 138 12.01 -31.06 -0.11
C SER A 138 13.17 -31.98 0.23
N PRO A 139 12.95 -33.28 0.47
CA PRO A 139 14.05 -34.21 0.70
C PRO A 139 14.78 -34.41 -0.63
N SER A 140 15.98 -33.86 -0.76
CA SER A 140 16.82 -34.11 -1.92
C SER A 140 17.31 -35.56 -1.89
N SER A 141 16.92 -36.32 -2.91
CA SER A 141 17.48 -37.64 -3.17
C SER A 141 18.77 -37.53 -3.98
N SER A 142 19.86 -38.04 -3.41
CA SER A 142 21.08 -38.59 -4.06
C SER A 142 22.37 -37.73 -4.03
N PRO A 143 23.57 -38.37 -4.01
CA PRO A 143 24.70 -37.88 -3.22
C PRO A 143 25.93 -37.38 -4.01
N GLN A 144 26.83 -36.73 -3.26
CA GLN A 144 28.25 -36.39 -3.52
C GLN A 144 28.57 -35.17 -4.43
N SER A 145 29.17 -34.13 -3.85
CA SER A 145 30.64 -33.93 -3.84
C SER A 145 31.02 -32.62 -3.12
N SER A 146 32.22 -32.61 -2.55
CA SER A 146 32.76 -31.65 -1.58
C SER A 146 33.28 -30.35 -2.21
N SER A 147 32.87 -29.19 -1.68
CA SER A 147 33.61 -27.90 -1.62
C SER A 147 32.86 -26.92 -0.69
N PRO A 148 33.53 -26.06 0.12
CA PRO A 148 32.86 -25.24 1.12
C PRO A 148 32.33 -23.94 0.48
N GLN A 149 31.01 -23.79 0.42
CA GLN A 149 30.37 -22.52 0.09
C GLN A 149 29.55 -22.00 1.27
N SER A 150 29.73 -20.70 1.48
CA SER A 150 29.11 -19.75 2.41
C SER A 150 27.80 -20.18 3.05
N ALA A 151 27.76 -20.11 4.38
CA ALA A 151 26.55 -20.23 5.19
C ALA A 151 25.46 -19.26 4.73
N SER A 152 24.39 -19.81 4.16
CA SER A 152 23.09 -19.13 4.09
C SER A 152 22.44 -19.18 5.48
N PRO A 153 21.70 -18.14 5.89
CA PRO A 153 21.01 -18.16 7.18
C PRO A 153 19.87 -19.18 7.09
N HIS A 154 20.03 -20.30 7.78
CA HIS A 154 18.97 -21.31 7.92
C HIS A 154 17.79 -20.69 8.66
N LEU A 155 16.62 -20.64 8.02
CA LEU A 155 15.35 -20.43 8.74
C LEU A 155 15.11 -21.62 9.70
N PRO A 156 14.50 -21.40 10.88
CA PRO A 156 14.16 -22.47 11.79
C PRO A 156 13.15 -23.45 11.15
N THR A 157 13.35 -24.75 11.35
CA THR A 157 12.44 -25.79 10.84
C THR A 157 11.07 -25.70 11.55
N PRO A 158 9.96 -25.70 10.81
CA PRO A 158 8.62 -25.56 11.39
C PRO A 158 8.25 -26.76 12.27
N THR A 159 7.53 -26.51 13.36
CA THR A 159 7.02 -27.57 14.25
C THR A 159 5.82 -28.30 13.63
N PRO A 160 5.44 -29.50 14.12
CA PRO A 160 4.23 -30.19 13.64
C PRO A 160 2.93 -29.37 13.79
N LEU A 161 2.86 -28.51 14.80
CA LEU A 161 1.75 -27.57 14.99
C LEU A 161 1.78 -26.47 13.92
N ASP A 162 2.97 -25.95 13.60
CA ASP A 162 3.15 -24.99 12.50
C ASP A 162 2.76 -25.63 11.16
N ALA A 163 3.11 -26.90 10.93
CA ALA A 163 2.75 -27.63 9.71
C ALA A 163 1.23 -27.83 9.58
N LEU A 164 0.53 -28.13 10.69
CA LEU A 164 -0.92 -28.30 10.72
C LEU A 164 -1.65 -26.97 10.51
N LEU A 165 -1.23 -25.90 11.20
CA LEU A 165 -1.74 -24.54 11.01
C LEU A 165 -1.50 -24.04 9.58
N THR A 166 -0.34 -24.36 9.02
CA THR A 166 -0.01 -24.09 7.62
C THR A 166 -0.93 -24.87 6.67
N SER A 167 -1.33 -26.10 7.01
CA SER A 167 -2.24 -26.92 6.20
C SER A 167 -3.68 -26.38 6.17
N THR A 168 -4.21 -25.91 7.30
CA THR A 168 -5.55 -25.30 7.38
C THR A 168 -5.56 -23.92 6.74
N ARG A 169 -4.48 -23.12 6.92
CA ARG A 169 -4.27 -21.87 6.17
C ARG A 169 -4.12 -22.09 4.67
N ARG A 170 -3.64 -23.27 4.23
CA ARG A 170 -3.40 -23.61 2.81
C ARG A 170 -4.68 -23.66 1.97
N ASN A 171 -5.84 -23.84 2.57
CA ASN A 171 -7.13 -23.80 1.86
C ASN A 171 -7.79 -22.40 1.92
N LYS A 172 -7.20 -21.49 2.70
CA LYS A 172 -7.49 -20.06 2.78
C LYS A 172 -7.29 -19.38 1.42
N SER A 173 -8.26 -18.69 0.79
CA SER A 173 -7.90 -17.74 -0.27
C SER A 173 -7.05 -16.60 0.32
N SER A 174 -6.19 -15.98 -0.48
CA SER A 174 -5.39 -14.83 -0.02
C SER A 174 -6.29 -13.69 0.46
N LEU A 175 -7.39 -13.45 -0.26
CA LEU A 175 -8.40 -12.47 0.09
C LEU A 175 -9.05 -12.74 1.45
N ALA A 176 -9.55 -13.96 1.65
CA ALA A 176 -10.17 -14.33 2.92
C ALA A 176 -9.19 -14.17 4.08
N PHE A 177 -7.90 -14.46 3.87
CA PHE A 177 -6.88 -14.29 4.90
C PHE A 177 -6.66 -12.82 5.25
N GLN A 178 -6.64 -11.92 4.26
CA GLN A 178 -6.56 -10.48 4.54
C GLN A 178 -7.80 -9.95 5.24
N LEU A 179 -9.00 -10.45 4.90
CA LEU A 179 -10.24 -10.06 5.59
C LEU A 179 -10.21 -10.47 7.08
N ASP A 180 -9.70 -11.67 7.40
CA ASP A 180 -9.50 -12.09 8.80
C ASP A 180 -8.55 -11.15 9.55
N LEU A 181 -7.40 -10.82 8.93
CA LEU A 181 -6.42 -9.91 9.54
C LEU A 181 -7.00 -8.50 9.76
N LEU A 182 -7.77 -8.01 8.79
CA LEU A 182 -8.44 -6.71 8.85
C LEU A 182 -9.48 -6.67 9.97
N ARG A 183 -10.26 -7.74 10.13
CA ARG A 183 -11.36 -7.87 11.11
C ARG A 183 -10.89 -8.09 12.55
N ASP A 184 -9.62 -8.42 12.77
CA ASP A 184 -9.08 -8.75 14.09
C ASP A 184 -9.13 -7.54 15.05
N PRO A 185 -9.96 -7.59 16.13
CA PRO A 185 -10.08 -6.50 17.11
C PRO A 185 -8.85 -6.36 18.00
N ASN A 186 -7.99 -7.37 18.07
CA ASN A 186 -6.71 -7.29 18.77
C ASN A 186 -5.64 -6.59 17.92
N ARG A 187 -5.89 -6.41 16.62
CA ARG A 187 -5.02 -5.67 15.71
C ARG A 187 -5.58 -4.28 15.45
N ILE A 188 -6.16 -4.08 14.26
CA ILE A 188 -6.53 -2.76 13.75
C ILE A 188 -8.03 -2.49 13.79
N TRP A 189 -8.89 -3.49 13.98
CA TRP A 189 -10.32 -3.25 14.05
C TRP A 189 -10.73 -2.60 15.38
N SER A 190 -11.47 -1.48 15.34
CA SER A 190 -11.98 -0.82 16.53
C SER A 190 -13.46 -0.41 16.38
N PRO A 191 -14.17 -0.14 17.50
CA PRO A 191 -15.53 0.39 17.48
C PRO A 191 -15.67 1.77 16.82
N TYR A 192 -14.57 2.43 16.47
CA TYR A 192 -14.55 3.80 15.95
C TYR A 192 -14.01 3.89 14.51
N GLY A 193 -13.50 2.79 13.96
CA GLY A 193 -12.79 2.74 12.68
C GLY A 193 -11.56 1.82 12.70
N LEU A 194 -10.84 1.73 11.59
CA LEU A 194 -9.57 1.01 11.50
C LEU A 194 -8.43 1.84 12.09
N ARG A 195 -7.57 1.23 12.91
CA ARG A 195 -6.35 1.84 13.45
C ARG A 195 -5.28 1.93 12.36
N SER A 196 -4.47 2.99 12.40
CA SER A 196 -3.32 3.12 11.50
C SER A 196 -2.23 2.08 11.72
N LEU A 197 -2.10 1.57 12.94
CA LEU A 197 -1.13 0.57 13.35
C LEU A 197 -1.75 -0.40 14.36
N SER A 198 -1.43 -1.68 14.23
CA SER A 198 -1.92 -2.74 15.12
C SER A 198 -1.51 -2.51 16.57
N LYS A 199 -2.43 -2.78 17.51
CA LYS A 199 -2.14 -2.75 18.96
C LYS A 199 -1.03 -3.72 19.36
N THR A 200 -0.82 -4.78 18.58
CA THR A 200 0.22 -5.78 18.85
C THR A 200 1.62 -5.33 18.42
N CYS A 201 1.73 -4.26 17.64
CA CYS A 201 3.02 -3.77 17.18
C CYS A 201 3.77 -3.05 18.30
N SER A 202 5.07 -3.28 18.38
CA SER A 202 5.94 -2.64 19.37
C SER A 202 5.92 -1.11 19.29
N MET A 203 5.52 -0.52 18.15
CA MET A 203 5.43 0.93 17.93
C MET A 203 4.05 1.53 18.19
N TYR A 204 3.05 0.74 18.58
CA TYR A 204 1.71 1.23 18.88
C TYR A 204 1.74 2.30 19.98
N MET A 205 1.15 3.47 19.68
CA MET A 205 1.11 4.68 20.52
C MET A 205 2.46 5.17 21.05
N LYS A 206 3.59 4.72 20.49
CA LYS A 206 4.91 5.22 20.88
C LYS A 206 5.19 6.56 20.19
N SER A 207 5.66 7.54 20.95
CA SER A 207 6.22 8.77 20.40
C SER A 207 7.50 8.49 19.59
N ASN A 208 7.80 9.34 18.62
CA ASN A 208 9.02 9.25 17.83
C ASN A 208 10.19 10.00 18.50
N THR A 209 9.88 11.14 19.12
CA THR A 209 10.75 11.91 20.00
C THR A 209 9.94 12.38 21.22
N VAL A 210 10.53 13.20 22.10
CA VAL A 210 9.80 13.81 23.23
C VAL A 210 8.63 14.65 22.75
N ASP A 211 8.85 15.45 21.71
CA ASP A 211 7.87 16.42 21.21
C ASP A 211 7.03 15.85 20.06
N ASP A 212 7.45 14.74 19.46
CA ASP A 212 6.78 14.11 18.31
C ASP A 212 5.91 12.93 18.76
N ARG A 213 4.66 13.26 19.13
CA ARG A 213 3.62 12.33 19.61
C ARG A 213 3.24 11.30 18.53
N PRO A 214 2.66 10.15 18.90
CA PRO A 214 2.16 9.17 17.93
C PRO A 214 1.11 9.80 16.99
N TYR A 215 1.29 9.56 15.69
CA TYR A 215 0.44 10.13 14.63
C TYR A 215 -0.18 9.04 13.74
N TRP A 216 0.68 8.29 13.04
CA TRP A 216 0.28 7.10 12.29
C TRP A 216 0.54 5.80 13.08
N ARG A 217 0.50 5.87 14.41
CA ARG A 217 0.86 4.76 15.32
C ARG A 217 -0.33 4.23 16.14
N GLY A 218 -1.55 4.41 15.66
CA GLY A 218 -2.75 3.79 16.23
C GLY A 218 -4.04 4.58 15.95
N GLN A 219 -3.92 5.88 15.73
CA GLN A 219 -5.05 6.77 15.45
C GLN A 219 -5.83 6.35 14.20
N ILE A 220 -7.09 6.78 14.14
CA ILE A 220 -8.03 6.49 13.05
C ILE A 220 -8.03 7.67 12.08
N TRP A 221 -7.92 7.34 10.79
CA TRP A 221 -7.74 8.29 9.71
C TRP A 221 -8.76 8.02 8.59
N ILE A 222 -9.54 9.04 8.23
CA ILE A 222 -10.74 8.85 7.38
C ILE A 222 -10.39 8.54 5.92
N ASN A 223 -9.30 9.09 5.39
CA ASN A 223 -8.81 8.74 4.05
C ASN A 223 -8.55 7.23 3.86
N LEU A 224 -7.84 6.59 4.78
CA LEU A 224 -7.54 5.16 4.67
C LEU A 224 -8.76 4.29 4.98
N ASN A 225 -9.62 4.74 5.91
CA ASN A 225 -10.89 4.08 6.18
C ASN A 225 -11.87 4.16 4.99
N PHE A 226 -11.88 5.28 4.25
CA PHE A 226 -12.64 5.43 3.01
C PHE A 226 -12.18 4.42 1.96
N LEU A 227 -10.86 4.29 1.74
CA LEU A 227 -10.33 3.30 0.80
C LEU A 227 -10.64 1.86 1.24
N ALA A 228 -10.63 1.58 2.54
CA ALA A 228 -10.99 0.27 3.07
C ALA A 228 -12.47 -0.05 2.83
N LEU A 229 -13.36 0.92 3.06
CA LEU A 229 -14.78 0.79 2.73
C LEU A 229 -15.00 0.58 1.24
N ARG A 230 -14.31 1.32 0.37
CA ARG A 230 -14.36 1.11 -1.09
C ARG A 230 -13.93 -0.30 -1.48
N ALA A 231 -12.86 -0.82 -0.88
CA ALA A 231 -12.40 -2.18 -1.15
C ALA A 231 -13.44 -3.23 -0.69
N LEU A 232 -14.00 -3.07 0.52
CA LEU A 232 -15.06 -3.94 1.02
C LEU A 232 -16.32 -3.84 0.16
N ASP A 233 -16.66 -2.65 -0.34
CA ASP A 233 -17.79 -2.41 -1.25
C ASP A 233 -17.64 -3.17 -2.57
N ARG A 234 -16.44 -3.13 -3.16
CA ARG A 234 -16.13 -3.93 -4.35
C ARG A 234 -16.22 -5.43 -4.10
N ILE A 235 -15.85 -5.91 -2.92
CA ILE A 235 -15.88 -7.35 -2.59
C ILE A 235 -17.32 -7.78 -2.30
N ARG A 236 -18.07 -7.03 -1.49
CA ARG A 236 -19.45 -7.36 -1.09
C ARG A 236 -20.44 -7.35 -2.27
N THR A 237 -20.12 -6.62 -3.35
CA THR A 237 -20.94 -6.57 -4.57
C THR A 237 -20.77 -7.80 -5.47
N GLN A 238 -19.76 -8.64 -5.22
CA GLN A 238 -19.53 -9.92 -5.91
C GLN A 238 -20.29 -11.09 -5.24
N LYS A 239 -21.45 -10.82 -4.61
CA LYS A 239 -22.29 -11.85 -3.98
C LYS A 239 -22.70 -12.91 -4.99
N GLY A 240 -22.47 -14.17 -4.64
CA GLY A 240 -22.72 -15.32 -5.52
C GLY A 240 -21.57 -15.66 -6.46
N GLU A 241 -20.56 -14.80 -6.61
CA GLU A 241 -19.35 -15.07 -7.38
C GLU A 241 -18.20 -15.56 -6.49
N ILE A 242 -18.05 -14.96 -5.30
CA ILE A 242 -16.99 -15.28 -4.34
C ILE A 242 -17.58 -15.51 -2.95
N VAL A 243 -16.96 -16.40 -2.17
CA VAL A 243 -17.44 -16.78 -0.83
C VAL A 243 -17.21 -15.66 0.20
N GLU A 244 -16.21 -14.82 -0.04
CA GLU A 244 -15.81 -13.72 0.84
C GLU A 244 -16.79 -12.53 0.83
N ALA A 245 -17.71 -12.48 -0.13
CA ALA A 245 -18.63 -11.35 -0.29
C ALA A 245 -19.58 -11.16 0.90
N GLU A 246 -19.98 -12.25 1.57
CA GLU A 246 -20.83 -12.19 2.78
C GLU A 246 -20.08 -11.56 3.96
N LEU A 247 -18.86 -12.02 4.22
CA LEU A 247 -18.00 -11.45 5.26
C LEU A 247 -17.69 -9.97 4.97
N ALA A 248 -17.42 -9.63 3.71
CA ALA A 248 -17.16 -8.25 3.32
C ALA A 248 -18.38 -7.33 3.52
N GLU A 249 -19.61 -7.83 3.30
CA GLU A 249 -20.83 -7.08 3.60
C GLU A 249 -20.94 -6.76 5.09
N GLU A 250 -20.75 -7.77 5.96
CA GLU A 250 -20.81 -7.58 7.41
C GLU A 250 -19.78 -6.55 7.88
N MET A 251 -18.54 -6.69 7.40
CA MET A 251 -17.44 -5.77 7.71
C MET A 251 -17.74 -4.36 7.21
N TYR A 252 -18.24 -4.22 5.98
CA TYR A 252 -18.59 -2.93 5.40
C TYR A 252 -19.64 -2.21 6.24
N GLN A 253 -20.74 -2.89 6.58
CA GLN A 253 -21.83 -2.30 7.35
C GLN A 253 -21.38 -1.86 8.75
N GLU A 254 -20.59 -2.70 9.42
CA GLU A 254 -20.09 -2.36 10.75
C GLU A 254 -19.08 -1.22 10.72
N LEU A 255 -18.09 -1.27 9.82
CA LEU A 255 -17.05 -0.24 9.74
C LEU A 255 -17.65 1.12 9.37
N ARG A 256 -18.56 1.15 8.39
CA ARG A 256 -19.27 2.36 7.98
C ARG A 256 -20.08 2.92 9.15
N GLY A 257 -20.83 2.07 9.85
CA GLY A 257 -21.60 2.48 11.03
C GLY A 257 -20.72 3.02 12.16
N ASN A 258 -19.57 2.40 12.42
CA ASN A 258 -18.60 2.85 13.43
C ASN A 258 -18.08 4.25 13.11
N LEU A 259 -17.68 4.51 11.87
CA LEU A 259 -17.15 5.80 11.43
C LEU A 259 -18.21 6.91 11.48
N LEU A 260 -19.40 6.65 10.94
CA LEU A 260 -20.50 7.61 10.95
C LEU A 260 -20.89 7.99 12.38
N ARG A 261 -21.08 7.01 13.27
CA ARG A 261 -21.39 7.27 14.70
C ARG A 261 -20.29 8.04 15.40
N THR A 262 -19.03 7.71 15.13
CA THR A 262 -17.88 8.39 15.76
C THR A 262 -17.84 9.85 15.36
N ILE A 263 -17.90 10.14 14.07
CA ILE A 263 -17.76 11.50 13.56
C ILE A 263 -18.98 12.35 13.90
N THR A 264 -20.20 11.82 13.73
CA THR A 264 -21.43 12.54 14.10
C THR A 264 -21.44 12.88 15.58
N LYS A 265 -21.08 11.94 16.46
CA LYS A 265 -20.96 12.21 17.91
C LYS A 265 -19.94 13.31 18.22
N GLN A 266 -18.78 13.33 17.56
CA GLN A 266 -17.80 14.40 17.77
C GLN A 266 -18.28 15.74 17.23
N TYR A 267 -18.92 15.74 16.07
CA TYR A 267 -19.51 16.92 15.46
C TYR A 267 -20.62 17.51 16.33
N ASP A 268 -21.54 16.69 16.84
CA ASP A 268 -22.62 17.13 17.73
C ASP A 268 -22.07 17.69 19.05
N LYS A 269 -20.98 17.12 19.57
CA LYS A 269 -20.34 17.55 20.82
C LYS A 269 -19.60 18.89 20.67
N GLN A 270 -18.93 19.13 19.54
CA GLN A 270 -17.93 20.20 19.41
C GLN A 270 -18.17 21.18 18.25
N GLY A 271 -19.02 20.83 17.28
CA GLY A 271 -19.38 21.67 16.13
C GLY A 271 -18.43 21.58 14.93
N TYR A 272 -17.46 20.66 14.94
CA TYR A 272 -16.49 20.48 13.86
C TYR A 272 -15.98 19.03 13.78
N ILE A 273 -15.37 18.70 12.63
CA ILE A 273 -14.68 17.42 12.41
C ILE A 273 -13.17 17.60 12.53
N PHE A 274 -12.49 16.50 12.84
CA PHE A 274 -11.08 16.46 13.19
C PHE A 274 -10.24 15.74 12.14
N GLU A 275 -8.94 16.01 12.18
CA GLU A 275 -7.95 15.38 11.32
C GLU A 275 -7.85 13.86 11.53
N GLN A 276 -7.92 13.42 12.78
CA GLN A 276 -7.85 12.03 13.19
C GLN A 276 -8.70 11.78 14.45
N TYR A 277 -8.96 10.51 14.79
CA TYR A 277 -9.78 10.12 15.93
C TYR A 277 -9.07 9.07 16.79
N SER A 278 -9.31 9.13 18.10
CA SER A 278 -8.83 8.15 19.08
C SER A 278 -9.44 6.78 18.80
N ASP A 279 -8.61 5.75 18.75
CA ASP A 279 -9.05 4.36 18.57
C ASP A 279 -9.63 3.70 19.82
N THR A 280 -9.53 4.39 20.96
CA THR A 280 -10.00 3.89 22.28
C THR A 280 -11.26 4.61 22.74
N SER A 281 -11.42 5.89 22.41
CA SER A 281 -12.55 6.72 22.86
C SER A 281 -13.40 7.30 21.72
N GLY A 282 -12.90 7.28 20.47
CA GLY A 282 -13.52 7.97 19.34
C GLY A 282 -13.47 9.50 19.44
N GLU A 283 -12.70 10.05 20.39
CA GLU A 283 -12.52 11.51 20.50
C GLU A 283 -11.72 12.07 19.33
N GLY A 284 -12.15 13.24 18.85
CA GLY A 284 -11.43 13.98 17.81
C GLY A 284 -10.07 14.46 18.30
N MET A 285 -9.05 14.33 17.45
CA MET A 285 -7.65 14.65 17.75
C MET A 285 -6.99 15.41 16.59
N GLY A 286 -5.92 16.12 16.89
CA GLY A 286 -5.16 16.88 15.89
C GLY A 286 -5.86 18.16 15.45
N SER A 287 -5.64 18.55 14.20
CA SER A 287 -6.15 19.82 13.67
C SER A 287 -7.69 19.82 13.56
N HIS A 288 -8.29 20.99 13.79
CA HIS A 288 -9.71 21.24 13.58
C HIS A 288 -10.02 22.74 13.34
N PRO A 289 -11.07 23.10 12.59
CA PRO A 289 -11.91 22.20 11.77
C PRO A 289 -11.09 21.60 10.62
N PHE A 290 -11.23 20.30 10.37
CA PHE A 290 -10.49 19.59 9.34
C PHE A 290 -11.41 18.99 8.28
N THR A 291 -12.00 19.83 7.43
CA THR A 291 -12.75 19.39 6.25
C THR A 291 -11.84 19.09 5.04
N GLY A 292 -10.62 18.64 5.32
CA GLY A 292 -9.71 18.04 4.33
C GLY A 292 -10.17 16.61 4.01
N TRP A 293 -9.28 15.62 4.12
CA TRP A 293 -9.69 14.23 3.88
C TRP A 293 -10.78 13.72 4.82
N SER A 294 -10.96 14.31 6.01
CA SER A 294 -12.07 13.91 6.88
C SER A 294 -13.45 14.29 6.32
N GLY A 295 -13.49 15.19 5.33
CA GLY A 295 -14.68 15.47 4.53
C GLY A 295 -15.18 14.27 3.70
N LEU A 296 -14.33 13.25 3.46
CA LEU A 296 -14.74 11.99 2.82
C LEU A 296 -15.85 11.26 3.59
N ILE A 297 -16.12 11.62 4.86
CA ILE A 297 -17.26 11.10 5.59
C ILE A 297 -18.60 11.37 4.89
N ALA A 298 -18.71 12.45 4.10
CA ALA A 298 -19.89 12.72 3.29
C ALA A 298 -20.09 11.67 2.20
N LEU A 299 -19.01 11.27 1.52
CA LEU A 299 -19.05 10.20 0.51
C LEU A 299 -19.33 8.84 1.14
N ILE A 300 -18.74 8.55 2.31
CA ILE A 300 -19.08 7.36 3.10
C ILE A 300 -20.57 7.35 3.46
N ALA A 301 -21.13 8.49 3.86
CA ALA A 301 -22.55 8.61 4.18
C ALA A 301 -23.44 8.40 2.95
N GLY A 302 -23.03 8.90 1.78
CA GLY A 302 -23.73 8.68 0.51
C GLY A 302 -23.49 7.30 -0.14
N GLU A 303 -22.55 6.51 0.39
CA GLU A 303 -22.10 5.25 -0.21
C GLU A 303 -21.54 5.45 -1.63
N GLU A 304 -20.81 6.55 -1.84
CA GLU A 304 -20.17 6.92 -3.11
C GLU A 304 -18.66 6.68 -3.02
N TYR A 305 -18.12 5.74 -3.83
CA TYR A 305 -16.72 5.28 -3.74
C TYR A 305 -15.96 5.27 -5.07
#